data_AF-A0ABD5DGE0-F1
#
_entry.id   AF-A0ABD5DGE0-F1
#
_cell.length_a   1.000
_cell.length_b   1.000
_cell.length_c   1.000
_cell.angle_alpha   90.00
_cell.angle_beta   90.00
_cell.angle_gamma   90.00
#
_symmetry.space_group_name_H-M   'P 1'
#
loop_
_entity.id
_entity.type
_entity.pdbx_description
1 polymer ?
#
loop_
_entity_poly.entity_id
_entity_poly.type
_entity_poly.pdbx_seq_one_letter_code
_entity_poly.pdbx_strand_id
1 'polypeptide(L)'
;SRYADAPQLPEDGTQIAFPWAGEWLTEPEIQAVTDCLSRAVRDVSRQVWEDARRIKAALNTRGETLFYRQTRNFRLVVKENDMPCWLDDDDNLPVVLDAILNKGARYS
;
A
#
# COMPACT_ATOMS: atom_id res chain seq x y z
N SER A 1 -8.15 18.34 8.31
CA SER A 1 -7.66 17.74 7.05
C SER A 1 -7.70 16.23 7.23
N ARG A 2 -8.59 15.50 6.55
CA ARG A 2 -8.90 14.07 6.78
C ARG A 2 -7.77 13.09 6.39
N TYR A 3 -6.57 13.58 6.10
CA TYR A 3 -5.45 12.83 5.53
C TYR A 3 -4.19 12.82 6.42
N ALA A 4 -4.33 13.21 7.69
CA ALA A 4 -3.21 13.26 8.64
C ALA A 4 -3.09 11.99 9.50
N ASP A 5 -4.05 11.07 9.41
CA ASP A 5 -4.05 9.85 10.21
C ASP A 5 -3.23 8.78 9.49
N ALA A 6 -2.26 8.19 10.21
CA ALA A 6 -1.53 7.02 9.74
C ALA A 6 -2.54 5.92 9.39
N PRO A 7 -2.26 5.04 8.39
CA PRO A 7 -3.13 3.90 8.11
C PRO A 7 -3.28 3.10 9.40
N GLN A 8 -4.47 3.16 9.99
CA GLN A 8 -4.79 2.40 11.17
C GLN A 8 -4.81 0.93 10.75
N LEU A 9 -3.93 0.13 11.36
CA LEU A 9 -4.08 -1.32 11.36
C LEU A 9 -5.53 -1.62 11.76
N PRO A 10 -6.18 -2.64 11.17
CA PRO A 10 -7.50 -3.05 11.64
C PRO A 10 -7.38 -3.27 13.14
N GLU A 11 -8.06 -2.45 13.94
CA GLU A 11 -8.17 -2.71 15.37
C GLU A 11 -8.69 -4.14 15.51
N ASP A 12 -8.20 -4.89 16.50
CA ASP A 12 -8.47 -6.32 16.75
C ASP A 12 -9.98 -6.69 16.91
N GLY A 13 -10.91 -5.85 16.46
CA GLY A 13 -12.36 -6.03 16.40
C GLY A 13 -12.98 -5.99 14.99
N THR A 14 -12.24 -6.19 13.90
CA THR A 14 -12.88 -6.44 12.59
C THR A 14 -13.57 -7.80 12.63
N GLN A 15 -14.87 -7.80 12.93
CA GLN A 15 -15.69 -9.00 12.98
C GLN A 15 -16.15 -9.38 11.57
N ILE A 16 -15.57 -10.46 11.03
CA ILE A 16 -16.05 -11.09 9.80
C ILE A 16 -17.00 -12.21 10.22
N ALA A 17 -18.30 -11.98 10.08
CA ALA A 17 -19.32 -12.99 10.33
C ALA A 17 -19.72 -13.66 9.01
N PHE A 18 -19.68 -14.99 8.98
CA PHE A 18 -20.18 -15.79 7.87
C PHE A 18 -21.56 -16.36 8.25
N PRO A 19 -22.67 -15.70 7.86
CA PRO A 19 -23.98 -16.28 8.08
C PRO A 19 -24.04 -17.62 7.33
N TRP A 20 -24.34 -18.69 8.07
CA TRP A 20 -24.49 -20.09 7.58
C TRP A 20 -23.20 -20.87 7.35
N ALA A 21 -22.03 -20.38 7.80
CA ALA A 21 -20.82 -21.18 7.76
C ALA A 21 -20.98 -22.54 8.47
N GLY A 22 -21.75 -22.60 9.55
CA GLY A 22 -22.05 -23.86 10.24
C GLY A 22 -22.92 -24.86 9.46
N GLU A 23 -23.55 -24.45 8.35
CA GLU A 23 -24.30 -25.36 7.48
C GLU A 23 -23.40 -26.01 6.41
N TRP A 24 -22.31 -25.35 6.00
CA TRP A 24 -21.46 -25.78 4.87
C TRP A 24 -20.01 -26.09 5.24
N LEU A 25 -19.55 -25.66 6.42
CA LEU A 25 -18.19 -25.83 6.91
C LEU A 25 -18.22 -26.41 8.33
N THR A 26 -17.29 -27.31 8.59
CA THR A 26 -17.02 -27.81 9.94
C THR A 26 -16.29 -26.75 10.76
N GLU A 27 -16.41 -26.80 12.09
CA GLU A 27 -15.68 -25.91 13.01
C GLU A 27 -14.17 -25.76 12.69
N PRO A 28 -13.40 -26.83 12.41
CA PRO A 28 -11.99 -26.69 12.03
C PRO A 28 -11.79 -25.99 10.67
N GLU A 29 -12.71 -26.13 9.72
CA GLU A 29 -12.63 -25.43 8.43
C GLU A 29 -12.94 -23.94 8.59
N ILE A 30 -13.92 -23.59 9.43
CA ILE A 30 -14.23 -22.19 9.78
C ILE A 30 -13.01 -21.54 10.44
N GLN A 31 -12.37 -22.23 11.38
CA GLN A 31 -11.14 -21.73 12.01
C GLN A 31 -10.01 -21.55 11.00
N ALA A 32 -9.81 -22.52 10.10
CA ALA A 32 -8.78 -22.45 9.07
C ALA A 32 -8.98 -21.27 8.10
N VAL A 33 -10.22 -21.02 7.67
CA VAL A 33 -10.57 -19.88 6.81
C VAL A 33 -10.36 -18.57 7.55
N THR A 34 -10.82 -18.47 8.80
CA THR A 34 -10.68 -17.27 9.62
C THR A 34 -9.21 -16.95 9.89
N ASP A 35 -8.39 -17.96 10.19
CA ASP A 35 -6.95 -17.81 10.36
C ASP A 35 -6.27 -17.36 9.07
N CYS A 36 -6.63 -17.96 7.94
CA CYS A 36 -6.08 -17.61 6.64
C CYS A 36 -6.39 -16.14 6.29
N LEU A 37 -7.65 -15.72 6.45
CA LEU A 37 -8.07 -14.35 6.23
C LEU A 37 -7.36 -13.38 7.17
N SER A 38 -7.27 -13.71 8.45
CA SER A 38 -6.60 -12.87 9.45
C SER A 38 -5.11 -12.69 9.12
N ARG A 39 -4.43 -13.74 8.67
CA ARG A 39 -3.03 -13.66 8.20
C ARG A 39 -2.91 -12.81 6.96
N ALA A 40 -3.75 -13.05 5.94
CA ALA A 40 -3.73 -12.28 4.70
C ALA A 40 -3.96 -10.77 4.95
N VAL A 41 -4.94 -10.43 5.78
CA VAL A 41 -5.23 -9.05 6.18
C VAL A 41 -4.04 -8.43 6.92
N ARG A 42 -3.42 -9.16 7.86
CA ARG A 42 -2.22 -8.69 8.56
C ARG A 42 -1.04 -8.48 7.62
N ASP A 43 -0.82 -9.39 6.66
CA ASP A 43 0.26 -9.28 5.68
C ASP A 43 0.08 -8.06 4.78
N VAL A 44 -1.11 -7.88 4.21
CA VAL A 44 -1.44 -6.70 3.41
C VAL A 44 -1.31 -5.41 4.23
N SER A 45 -1.81 -5.39 5.47
CA SER A 45 -1.72 -4.21 6.33
C SER A 45 -0.28 -3.85 6.67
N ARG A 46 0.56 -4.85 6.93
CA ARG A 46 2.00 -4.68 7.17
C ARG A 46 2.69 -4.13 5.92
N GLN A 47 2.41 -4.69 4.75
CA GLN A 47 2.97 -4.19 3.48
C GLN A 47 2.59 -2.74 3.23
N VAL A 48 1.30 -2.39 3.36
CA VAL A 48 0.81 -1.01 3.22
C VAL A 48 1.49 -0.07 4.22
N TRP A 49 1.70 -0.52 5.47
CA TRP A 49 2.38 0.28 6.48
C TRP A 49 3.86 0.51 6.14
N GLU A 50 4.58 -0.52 5.71
CA GLU A 50 5.97 -0.41 5.27
C GLU A 50 6.09 0.52 4.06
N ASP A 51 5.24 0.36 3.07
CA ASP A 51 5.23 1.18 1.85
C ASP A 51 4.88 2.64 2.16
N ALA A 52 3.89 2.89 3.03
CA ALA A 52 3.57 4.23 3.49
C ALA A 52 4.76 4.88 4.23
N ARG A 53 5.50 4.10 5.03
CA ARG A 53 6.71 4.57 5.71
C ARG A 53 7.82 4.88 4.72
N ARG A 54 8.01 4.05 3.69
CA ARG A 54 8.99 4.26 2.60
C ARG A 54 8.65 5.50 1.77
N ILE A 55 7.39 5.67 1.38
CA ILE A 55 6.90 6.88 0.68
C ILE A 55 7.12 8.12 1.55
N LYS A 56 6.79 8.06 2.85
CA LYS A 56 7.05 9.17 3.78
C LYS A 56 8.54 9.50 3.86
N ALA A 57 9.42 8.51 3.90
CA ALA A 57 10.87 8.73 3.88
C ALA A 57 11.31 9.38 2.57
N ALA A 58 10.82 8.88 1.43
CA ALA A 58 11.11 9.41 0.11
C ALA A 58 10.61 10.86 -0.07
N LEU A 59 9.46 11.23 0.51
CA LEU A 59 8.94 12.61 0.48
C LEU A 59 9.71 13.57 1.40
N ASN A 60 10.26 13.06 2.51
CA ASN A 60 11.06 13.84 3.46
C ASN A 60 12.55 13.91 3.10
N THR A 61 12.92 13.47 1.89
CA THR A 61 14.28 13.67 1.39
C THR A 61 14.66 15.15 1.43
N ARG A 62 15.77 15.40 2.13
CA ARG A 62 16.39 16.72 2.27
C ARG A 62 17.42 17.00 1.17
N GLY A 63 17.58 16.08 0.22
CA GLY A 63 18.48 16.25 -0.91
C GLY A 63 18.09 17.42 -1.81
N GLU A 64 19.04 17.86 -2.62
CA GLU A 64 18.87 18.97 -3.54
C GLU A 64 17.79 18.63 -4.59
N THR A 65 17.02 19.64 -5.00
CA THR A 65 16.01 19.45 -6.06
C THR A 65 16.70 19.51 -7.41
N LEU A 66 16.86 18.35 -8.05
CA LEU A 66 17.53 18.20 -9.34
C LEU A 66 16.61 18.57 -10.52
N PHE A 67 15.29 18.38 -10.37
CA PHE A 67 14.32 18.70 -11.42
C PHE A 67 12.98 19.17 -10.85
N TYR A 68 12.37 20.14 -11.53
CA TYR A 68 11.06 20.67 -11.20
C TYR A 68 10.25 20.88 -12.47
N ARG A 69 9.03 20.34 -12.53
CA ARG A 69 8.07 20.62 -13.60
C ARG A 69 6.66 20.67 -13.06
N GLN A 70 5.88 21.66 -13.48
CA GLN A 70 4.47 21.79 -13.14
C GLN A 70 3.61 21.70 -14.40
N THR A 71 2.58 20.86 -14.38
CA THR A 71 1.62 20.69 -15.48
C THR A 71 0.21 20.73 -14.93
N ARG A 72 -0.55 21.79 -15.24
CA ARG A 72 -1.88 22.06 -14.66
C ARG A 72 -1.85 21.91 -13.13
N ASN A 73 -2.42 20.83 -12.61
CA ASN A 73 -2.55 20.53 -11.19
C ASN A 73 -1.47 19.60 -10.64
N PHE A 74 -0.59 19.07 -11.49
CA PHE A 74 0.45 18.14 -11.11
C PHE A 74 1.80 18.82 -11.01
N ARG A 75 2.58 18.46 -10.00
CA ARG A 75 3.93 18.95 -9.76
C ARG A 75 4.88 17.76 -9.65
N LEU A 76 5.77 17.64 -10.61
CA LEU A 76 6.85 16.66 -10.63
C LEU A 76 8.11 17.30 -10.03
N VAL A 77 8.65 16.67 -8.99
CA VAL A 77 9.87 17.11 -8.31
C VAL A 77 10.79 15.90 -8.21
N VAL A 78 12.01 16.02 -8.73
CA VAL A 78 13.07 15.03 -8.53
C VAL A 78 14.04 15.60 -7.52
N LYS A 79 14.33 14.82 -6.49
CA LYS A 79 15.33 15.15 -5.48
C LYS A 79 16.39 14.07 -5.43
N GLU A 80 17.60 14.47 -5.11
CA GLU A 80 18.65 13.53 -4.73
C GLU A 80 18.23 12.78 -3.44
N ASN A 81 18.51 11.48 -3.40
CA ASN A 81 18.15 10.62 -2.28
C ASN A 81 19.34 9.70 -1.94
N ASP A 82 19.87 9.85 -0.74
CA ASP A 82 20.98 9.02 -0.22
C ASP A 82 20.51 7.64 0.26
N MET A 83 19.20 7.42 0.35
CA MET A 83 18.63 6.13 0.70
C MET A 83 18.57 5.22 -0.54
N PRO A 84 18.78 3.90 -0.38
CA PRO A 84 18.65 2.96 -1.48
C PRO A 84 17.28 3.10 -2.17
N CYS A 85 17.29 3.10 -3.50
CA CYS A 85 16.08 3.19 -4.31
C CYS A 85 15.28 1.89 -4.19
N TRP A 86 14.31 1.89 -3.28
CA TRP A 86 13.48 0.72 -2.99
C TRP A 86 12.46 0.39 -4.09
N LEU A 87 12.32 1.27 -5.09
CA LEU A 87 11.46 1.03 -6.24
C LEU A 87 12.15 0.13 -7.29
N ASP A 88 13.48 0.12 -7.34
CA ASP A 88 14.24 -0.64 -8.35
C ASP A 88 14.23 -2.16 -8.10
N ASP A 89 13.70 -2.62 -6.95
CA ASP A 89 13.60 -4.04 -6.58
C ASP A 89 12.35 -4.75 -7.16
N ASP A 90 11.44 -4.03 -7.85
CA ASP A 90 10.22 -4.60 -8.44
C ASP A 90 10.22 -4.47 -9.97
N ASP A 91 10.30 -5.60 -10.67
CA ASP A 91 10.24 -5.69 -12.13
C ASP A 91 8.96 -5.06 -12.73
N ASN A 92 7.89 -4.95 -11.95
CA ASN A 92 6.62 -4.35 -12.38
C ASN A 92 6.59 -2.82 -12.22
N LEU A 93 7.58 -2.21 -11.56
CA LEU A 93 7.62 -0.77 -11.32
C LEU A 93 7.35 0.06 -12.59
N PRO A 94 7.97 -0.23 -13.75
CA PRO A 94 7.72 0.56 -14.96
C PRO A 94 6.26 0.51 -15.40
N VAL A 95 5.59 -0.63 -15.23
CA VAL A 95 4.18 -0.84 -15.58
C VAL A 95 3.27 -0.09 -14.60
N VAL A 96 3.57 -0.15 -13.31
CA VAL A 96 2.84 0.57 -12.26
C VAL A 96 2.95 2.08 -12.44
N LEU A 97 4.15 2.59 -12.72
CA LEU A 97 4.37 4.01 -12.97
C LEU A 97 3.67 4.47 -14.25
N ASP A 98 3.70 3.68 -15.32
CA ASP A 98 2.93 3.97 -16.53
C ASP A 98 1.42 3.98 -16.25
N ALA A 99 0.92 3.02 -15.46
CA ALA A 99 -0.47 2.97 -15.06
C ALA A 99 -0.90 4.24 -14.30
N ILE A 100 -0.08 4.70 -13.35
CA ILE A 100 -0.37 5.87 -12.52
C ILE A 100 -0.21 7.17 -13.32
N LEU A 101 0.91 7.34 -14.03
CA LEU A 101 1.27 8.59 -14.70
C LEU A 101 0.52 8.80 -16.01
N ASN A 102 0.29 7.72 -16.77
CA ASN A 102 -0.25 7.80 -18.13
C ASN A 102 -1.65 7.21 -18.27
N LYS A 103 -2.01 6.18 -17.47
CA LYS A 103 -3.31 5.47 -17.59
C LYS A 103 -4.32 5.78 -16.48
N GLY A 104 -4.05 6.78 -15.64
CA GLY A 104 -4.98 7.23 -14.59
C GLY A 104 -5.23 6.17 -13.51
N ALA A 105 -4.17 5.51 -13.05
CA ALA A 105 -4.18 4.44 -12.05
C ALA A 105 -4.93 3.17 -12.47
N ARG A 106 -4.97 2.85 -13.77
CA ARG A 106 -5.50 1.58 -14.28
C ARG A 106 -4.35 0.61 -14.53
N TYR A 107 -4.29 -0.44 -13.72
CA TYR A 107 -3.36 -1.55 -13.87
C TYR A 107 -4.05 -2.64 -14.72
N SER A 108 -3.42 -3.10 -15.79
CA SER A 108 -3.98 -4.04 -16.78
C SER A 108 -2.98 -5.11 -17.15
#